data_AF-A0A382SGA2-F1
#
_entry.id   AF-A0A382SGA2-F1
#
_cell.length_a   1.000
_cell.length_b   1.000
_cell.length_c   1.000
_cell.angle_alpha   90.00
_cell.angle_beta   90.00
_cell.angle_gamma   90.00
#
_symmetry.space_group_name_H-M   'P 1'
#
loop_
_entity.id
_entity.type
_entity.pdbx_description
1 polymer ?
#
loop_
_entity_poly.entity_id
_entity_poly.type
_entity_poly.pdbx_seq_one_letter_code
_entity_poly.pdbx_strand_id
1 'polypeptide(L)'
;MSQLAHKLTAIRRTTMATQRDATFLNSAVVRPLPENCPNWVRAKIGINIPNLLKEIEQLKEDGILTTDWLNIEVKTAKSGKGYVEVNTWKPKAKAKAQG
;
A
#
# COMPACT_ATOMS: atom_id res chain seq x y z
N MET A 1 7.99 23.71 43.83
CA MET A 1 8.74 23.94 42.59
C MET A 1 9.74 22.80 42.45
N SER A 2 9.67 21.80 41.58
CA SER A 2 8.98 21.61 40.31
C SER A 2 8.72 20.10 40.15
N GLN A 3 7.47 19.66 40.34
CA GLN A 3 7.00 18.33 39.96
C GLN A 3 6.66 18.25 38.45
N LEU A 4 7.21 19.17 37.64
CA LEU A 4 6.85 19.37 36.25
C LEU A 4 7.96 18.98 35.24
N ALA A 5 8.97 18.21 35.66
CA ALA A 5 10.09 17.82 34.78
C ALA A 5 10.16 16.32 34.44
N HIS A 6 9.22 15.49 34.91
CA HIS A 6 9.24 14.02 34.70
C HIS A 6 8.09 13.48 33.83
N LYS A 7 7.35 14.33 33.09
CA LYS A 7 6.20 13.91 32.27
C LYS A 7 6.24 14.35 30.80
N LEU A 8 7.42 14.61 30.22
CA LEU A 8 7.55 15.03 28.82
C LEU A 8 8.39 14.11 27.92
N THR A 9 8.60 12.85 28.33
CA THR A 9 9.20 11.83 27.45
C THR A 9 8.25 10.65 27.25
N ALA A 10 6.95 10.95 27.09
CA ALA A 10 5.92 9.95 26.87
C ALA A 10 4.92 10.35 25.77
N ILE A 11 5.34 11.08 24.72
CA ILE A 11 4.61 11.15 23.46
C ILE A 11 5.61 11.08 22.29
N ARG A 12 6.10 9.88 21.98
CA ARG A 12 6.48 9.51 20.62
C ARG A 12 5.92 8.12 20.33
N ARG A 13 4.59 8.05 20.25
CA ARG A 13 3.91 7.00 19.51
C ARG A 13 4.30 7.17 18.04
N THR A 14 5.28 6.42 17.58
CA THR A 14 5.29 5.97 16.20
C THR A 14 5.20 4.47 16.26
N THR A 15 4.00 4.00 15.99
CA THR A 15 3.60 2.63 15.73
C THR A 15 4.76 1.88 15.06
N MET A 16 5.35 0.90 15.74
CA MET A 16 6.07 -0.17 15.05
C MET A 16 5.02 -0.90 14.23
N ALA A 17 4.82 -0.48 12.98
CA ALA A 17 4.21 -1.33 11.99
C ALA A 17 5.09 -2.58 11.95
N THR A 18 4.56 -3.70 12.42
CA THR A 18 5.14 -5.03 12.22
C THR A 18 5.65 -5.06 10.79
N GLN A 19 6.95 -5.22 10.60
CA GLN A 19 7.56 -5.24 9.28
C GLN A 19 6.96 -6.45 8.55
N ARG A 20 5.91 -6.19 7.77
CA ARG A 20 5.32 -7.18 6.88
C ARG A 20 6.24 -7.26 5.68
N ASP A 21 6.57 -8.46 5.25
CA ASP A 21 7.25 -8.65 3.99
C ASP A 21 6.38 -8.05 2.88
N ALA A 22 6.94 -7.09 2.15
CA ALA A 22 6.23 -6.39 1.10
C ALA A 22 5.92 -7.37 -0.03
N THR A 23 4.64 -7.55 -0.33
CA THR A 23 4.21 -8.35 -1.47
C THR A 23 4.14 -7.46 -2.70
N PHE A 24 4.99 -7.72 -3.68
CA PHE A 24 5.01 -6.96 -4.94
C PHE A 24 4.13 -7.63 -5.99
N LEU A 25 3.54 -6.82 -6.86
CA LEU A 25 2.73 -7.30 -7.98
C LEU A 25 3.60 -7.30 -9.24
N ASN A 26 4.13 -8.45 -9.65
CA ASN A 26 5.05 -8.53 -10.80
C ASN A 26 4.29 -8.47 -12.13
N SER A 27 2.98 -8.71 -12.12
CA SER A 27 2.13 -8.52 -13.30
C SER A 27 1.96 -7.05 -13.69
N ALA A 28 2.39 -6.10 -12.85
CA ALA A 28 2.25 -4.67 -13.08
C ALA A 28 3.60 -3.96 -13.26
N VAL A 29 3.64 -3.00 -14.18
CA VAL A 29 4.81 -2.16 -14.44
C VAL A 29 4.42 -0.70 -14.27
N VAL A 30 5.21 0.07 -13.53
CA VAL A 30 5.03 1.52 -13.39
C VAL A 30 6.01 2.21 -14.33
N ARG A 31 5.48 3.01 -15.25
CA ARG A 31 6.28 3.78 -16.19
C ARG A 31 6.38 5.24 -15.74
N PRO A 32 7.54 5.88 -15.98
CA PRO A 32 7.68 7.31 -15.72
C PRO A 32 6.67 8.09 -16.58
N LEU A 33 6.20 9.20 -16.02
CA LEU A 33 5.42 10.16 -16.79
C LEU A 33 6.38 10.94 -17.71
N PRO A 34 6.04 11.12 -19.00
CA PRO A 34 6.84 11.96 -19.89
C PRO A 34 6.74 13.43 -19.48
N GLU A 35 7.72 14.25 -19.86
CA GLU A 35 7.80 15.68 -19.49
C GLU A 35 6.55 16.47 -19.90
N ASN A 36 5.94 16.11 -21.04
CA ASN A 36 4.74 16.75 -21.57
C ASN A 36 3.41 16.11 -21.08
N CYS A 37 3.45 15.29 -20.04
CA CYS A 37 2.24 14.64 -19.53
C CYS A 37 1.28 15.68 -18.90
N PRO A 38 -0.04 15.60 -19.17
CA PRO A 38 -1.00 16.47 -18.50
C PRO A 38 -0.94 16.34 -16.97
N ASN A 39 -1.16 17.46 -16.28
CA ASN A 39 -1.01 17.55 -14.83
C ASN A 39 -2.05 16.74 -14.03
N TRP A 40 -3.13 16.26 -14.65
CA TRP A 40 -4.11 15.38 -14.01
C TRP A 40 -3.74 13.89 -14.09
N VAL A 41 -2.73 13.53 -14.89
CA VAL A 41 -2.22 12.16 -14.96
C VAL A 41 -1.23 11.94 -13.81
N ARG A 42 -1.52 10.98 -12.93
CA ARG A 42 -0.72 10.72 -11.71
C ARG A 42 0.22 9.52 -11.82
N ALA A 43 -0.09 8.55 -12.68
CA ALA A 43 0.73 7.38 -12.91
C ALA A 43 0.43 6.78 -14.29
N LYS A 44 1.41 6.06 -14.85
CA LYS A 44 1.23 5.17 -16.01
C LYS A 44 1.52 3.75 -15.58
N ILE A 45 0.49 2.92 -15.51
CA ILE A 45 0.60 1.52 -15.07
C ILE A 45 0.24 0.63 -16.25
N GLY A 46 1.10 -0.33 -16.58
CA GLY A 46 0.77 -1.43 -17.47
C GLY A 46 0.51 -2.69 -16.65
N ILE A 47 -0.49 -3.48 -17.03
CA ILE A 47 -0.84 -4.74 -16.36
C ILE A 47 -0.86 -5.85 -17.40
N ASN A 48 -0.13 -6.94 -17.14
CA ASN A 48 -0.24 -8.17 -17.88
C ASN A 48 -1.39 -9.00 -17.30
N ILE A 49 -2.52 -9.09 -18.02
CA ILE A 49 -3.74 -9.73 -17.53
C ILE A 49 -3.54 -11.23 -17.22
N PRO A 50 -2.95 -12.06 -18.10
CA PRO A 50 -2.71 -13.47 -17.80
C PRO A 50 -1.86 -13.70 -16.54
N ASN A 51 -0.81 -12.90 -16.34
CA ASN A 51 0.03 -13.01 -15.15
C ASN A 51 -0.69 -12.52 -13.90
N LEU A 52 -1.51 -11.46 -14.01
CA LEU A 52 -2.29 -10.94 -12.90
C LEU A 52 -3.27 -12.00 -12.37
N LEU A 53 -3.94 -12.73 -13.25
CA LEU A 53 -4.87 -13.79 -12.83
C LEU A 53 -4.17 -14.89 -12.02
N LYS A 54 -2.99 -15.33 -12.49
CA LYS A 54 -2.15 -16.31 -11.76
C LYS A 54 -1.67 -15.76 -10.42
N GLU A 55 -1.22 -14.51 -10.38
CA GLU A 55 -0.80 -13.87 -9.13
C GLU A 55 -1.98 -13.72 -8.17
N ILE A 56 -3.18 -13.41 -8.63
CA ILE A 56 -4.38 -13.33 -7.79
C ILE A 56 -4.72 -14.69 -7.16
N GLU A 57 -4.62 -15.78 -7.92
CA GLU A 57 -4.83 -17.14 -7.40
C GLU A 57 -3.81 -17.45 -6.29
N GLN A 58 -2.52 -17.19 -6.56
CA GLN A 58 -1.46 -17.37 -5.56
C GLN A 58 -1.70 -16.52 -4.31
N LEU A 59 -2.07 -15.24 -4.47
CA LEU A 59 -2.33 -14.35 -3.34
C LEU A 59 -3.53 -14.81 -2.49
N LYS A 60 -4.51 -15.49 -3.09
CA LYS A 60 -5.63 -16.11 -2.36
C LYS A 60 -5.17 -17.33 -1.57
N GLU A 61 -4.36 -18.19 -2.19
CA GLU A 61 -3.78 -19.37 -1.55
C GLU A 61 -2.88 -18.97 -0.35
N ASP A 62 -2.08 -17.92 -0.52
CA ASP A 62 -1.20 -17.36 0.52
C ASP A 62 -1.98 -16.60 1.61
N GLY A 63 -3.29 -16.44 1.47
CA GLY A 63 -4.13 -15.71 2.43
C GLY A 63 -3.85 -14.21 2.49
N ILE A 64 -3.19 -13.64 1.48
CA ILE A 64 -2.90 -12.21 1.36
C ILE A 64 -4.14 -11.49 0.81
N LEU A 65 -4.72 -12.04 -0.24
CA LEU A 65 -5.96 -11.55 -0.83
C LEU A 65 -7.14 -12.26 -0.17
N THR A 66 -7.78 -11.56 0.76
CA THR A 66 -8.85 -12.13 1.62
C THR A 66 -10.20 -11.47 1.40
N THR A 67 -10.29 -10.62 0.38
CA THR A 67 -11.50 -9.91 -0.04
C THR A 67 -11.58 -9.93 -1.56
N ASP A 68 -12.73 -9.59 -2.13
CA ASP A 68 -12.88 -9.41 -3.58
C ASP A 68 -12.07 -8.22 -4.14
N TRP A 69 -11.45 -7.43 -3.26
CA TRP A 69 -10.65 -6.26 -3.59
C TRP A 69 -9.15 -6.56 -3.56
N LEU A 70 -8.47 -6.26 -4.66
CA LEU A 70 -7.01 -6.17 -4.73
C LEU A 70 -6.61 -4.70 -4.61
N ASN A 71 -6.19 -4.27 -3.42
CA ASN A 71 -5.65 -2.93 -3.23
C ASN A 71 -4.17 -2.90 -3.60
N ILE A 72 -3.75 -1.87 -4.33
CA ILE A 72 -2.36 -1.70 -4.77
C ILE A 72 -1.86 -0.29 -4.49
N GLU A 73 -0.57 -0.17 -4.18
CA GLU A 73 0.15 1.09 -4.03
C GLU A 73 1.25 1.21 -5.08
N VAL A 74 1.30 2.36 -5.75
CA VAL A 74 2.41 2.72 -6.64
C VAL A 74 3.47 3.45 -5.81
N LYS A 75 4.67 2.89 -5.74
CA LYS A 75 5.80 3.44 -4.99
C LYS A 75 7.01 3.60 -5.88
N THR A 76 7.95 4.42 -5.44
CA THR A 76 9.22 4.66 -6.14
C THR A 76 10.36 4.12 -5.29
N ALA A 77 11.16 3.22 -5.86
CA ALA A 77 12.35 2.70 -5.21
C ALA A 77 13.43 3.79 -5.13
N LYS A 78 14.45 3.59 -4.28
CA LYS A 78 15.61 4.48 -4.20
C LYS A 78 16.33 4.67 -5.55
N SER A 79 16.21 3.70 -6.46
CA SER A 79 16.74 3.76 -7.83
C SER A 79 15.92 4.64 -8.78
N GLY A 80 14.79 5.20 -8.34
CA GLY A 80 13.86 5.95 -9.18
C GLY A 80 12.88 5.09 -9.97
N LYS A 81 13.01 3.75 -9.94
CA LYS A 81 12.06 2.84 -10.60
C LYS A 81 10.76 2.76 -9.82
N GLY A 82 9.64 2.91 -10.52
CA GLY A 82 8.32 2.68 -9.95
C GLY A 82 8.02 1.19 -9.81
N TYR A 83 7.33 0.81 -8.75
CA TYR A 83 6.86 -0.55 -8.50
C TYR A 83 5.45 -0.54 -7.89
N VAL A 84 4.78 -1.69 -7.95
CA VAL A 84 3.45 -1.89 -7.37
C VAL A 84 3.55 -2.86 -6.21
N GLU A 85 3.01 -2.45 -5.05
CA GLU A 85 2.94 -3.25 -3.84
C GLU A 85 1.48 -3.54 -3.50
N VAL A 86 1.18 -4.77 -3.10
CA VAL A 86 -0.16 -5.17 -2.65
C VAL A 86 -0.40 -4.58 -1.26
N ASN A 87 -1.49 -3.83 -1.12
CA ASN A 87 -1.92 -3.28 0.14
C ASN A 87 -2.96 -4.20 0.79
N THR A 88 -2.61 -4.76 1.96
CA THR A 88 -3.48 -5.68 2.73
C THR A 88 -4.45 -4.96 3.67
N TRP A 89 -4.58 -3.64 3.57
CA TRP A 89 -5.53 -2.86 4.33
C TRP A 89 -6.97 -3.27 4.00
N LYS A 90 -7.76 -3.50 5.05
CA LYS A 90 -9.20 -3.78 4.97
C LYS A 90 -9.96 -2.59 5.54
N PRO A 91 -10.99 -2.06 4.86
CA PRO A 91 -11.90 -1.12 5.52
C PRO A 91 -12.52 -1.84 6.72
N LYS A 92 -12.31 -1.30 7.92
CA LYS A 92 -13.12 -1.73 9.07
C LYS A 92 -14.56 -1.36 8.71
N ALA A 93 -15.45 -2.35 8.66
CA ALA A 93 -16.87 -2.10 8.47
C ALA A 93 -17.26 -1.00 9.46
N LYS A 94 -17.66 0.17 8.94
CA LYS A 94 -18.29 1.17 9.79
C LYS A 94 -19.55 0.48 10.29
N ALA A 95 -19.57 0.09 11.56
CA ALA A 95 -20.79 -0.29 12.23
C ALA A 95 -21.79 0.82 11.89
N LYS A 96 -22.88 0.48 11.17
CA LYS A 96 -23.96 1.41 10.92
C LYS A 96 -24.36 1.94 12.28
N ALA A 97 -24.06 3.20 12.57
CA ALA A 97 -24.74 3.91 13.63
C ALA A 97 -26.20 3.96 13.17
N GLN A 98 -27.01 3.06 13.73
CA GLN A 98 -28.45 3.12 13.59
C GLN A 98 -28.88 4.41 14.29
N GLY A 99 -29.39 5.35 13.51
CA GLY A 99 -30.19 6.49 13.96
C GLY A 99 -31.53 6.39 13.28
#